data_AF-A0A9E2HGM8-F1
#
_entry.id   AF-A0A9E2HGM8-F1
#
_cell.length_a   1.000
_cell.length_b   1.000
_cell.length_c   1.000
_cell.angle_alpha   90.00
_cell.angle_beta   90.00
_cell.angle_gamma   90.00
#
_symmetry.space_group_name_H-M   'P 1'
#
loop_
_entity.id
_entity.type
_entity.pdbx_description
1 polymer ?
#
loop_
_entity_poly.entity_id
_entity_poly.type
_entity_poly.pdbx_seq_one_letter_code
_entity_poly.pdbx_strand_id
1 'polypeptide(L)'
;MNQLALQLPNSGTPYEITEGDSQIFGSTWKFATDLATGQPITPATIINTLIPIIFILAGIVLLAMLVSGGFTIFVSAGNPEKIKKGTGMITSALIGFLIIFAAYWIIELLQITFGINILGTPPAPPTPPAPPFCRYPPCPTPI
;
A
#
# COMPACT_ATOMS: atom_id res chain seq x y z
N MET A 1 27.78 -21.74 -35.41
CA MET A 1 26.62 -22.60 -35.14
C MET A 1 26.47 -22.86 -33.63
N ASN A 2 26.39 -21.80 -32.83
CA ASN A 2 25.60 -21.82 -31.59
C ASN A 2 24.55 -20.72 -31.77
N GLN A 3 23.51 -21.12 -32.52
CA GLN A 3 22.28 -20.36 -32.73
C GLN A 3 21.34 -20.61 -31.55
N LEU A 4 21.77 -20.28 -30.34
CA LEU A 4 20.84 -19.92 -29.27
C LEU A 4 20.81 -18.40 -29.22
N ALA A 5 20.15 -17.89 -30.26
CA ALA A 5 19.73 -16.53 -30.42
C ALA A 5 18.80 -16.12 -29.26
N LEU A 6 18.95 -14.85 -28.86
CA LEU A 6 17.85 -13.93 -28.59
C LEU A 6 16.84 -14.36 -27.51
N GLN A 7 17.22 -14.19 -26.25
CA GLN A 7 16.30 -13.65 -25.23
C GLN A 7 16.94 -12.42 -24.57
N LEU A 8 16.88 -11.29 -25.25
CA LEU A 8 16.48 -10.05 -24.59
C LEU A 8 14.96 -9.95 -24.80
N PRO A 9 14.14 -9.35 -23.92
CA PRO A 9 14.19 -9.17 -22.47
C PRO A 9 12.89 -9.75 -21.86
N ASN A 10 12.93 -10.85 -21.11
CA ASN A 10 11.69 -11.45 -20.59
C ASN A 10 12.02 -12.17 -19.27
N SER A 11 11.59 -11.73 -18.10
CA SER A 11 10.46 -10.86 -17.76
C SER A 11 10.84 -10.20 -16.44
N GLY A 12 10.54 -8.90 -16.30
CA GLY A 12 10.08 -8.48 -14.98
C GLY A 12 9.01 -9.49 -14.61
N THR A 13 9.26 -10.29 -13.59
CA THR A 13 8.22 -11.10 -12.98
C THR A 13 7.01 -10.16 -12.82
N PRO A 14 5.79 -10.56 -13.21
CA PRO A 14 4.62 -9.70 -13.07
C PRO A 14 4.27 -9.60 -11.58
N TYR A 15 5.13 -8.99 -10.77
CA TYR A 15 4.91 -8.60 -9.38
C TYR A 15 6.12 -7.97 -8.67
N GLU A 16 7.25 -7.61 -9.32
CA GLU A 16 8.16 -6.65 -8.67
C GLU A 16 7.50 -5.27 -8.70
N ILE A 17 6.45 -5.13 -7.88
CA ILE A 17 5.92 -3.88 -7.36
C ILE A 17 7.07 -3.39 -6.48
N THR A 18 7.96 -2.61 -7.08
CA THR A 18 8.10 -1.17 -6.86
C THR A 18 8.21 -0.88 -5.37
N GLU A 19 9.30 -0.24 -4.94
CA GLU A 19 9.50 0.43 -3.63
C GLU A 19 8.39 1.44 -3.22
N GLY A 20 7.22 1.42 -3.87
CA GLY A 20 5.96 2.10 -3.54
C GLY A 20 4.81 1.12 -3.26
N ASP A 21 5.12 -0.12 -2.91
CA ASP A 21 4.23 -1.21 -2.54
C ASP A 21 3.78 -1.09 -1.09
N SER A 22 2.94 -0.09 -0.83
CA SER A 22 2.11 -0.14 0.36
C SER A 22 1.35 -1.47 0.36
N GLN A 23 1.58 -2.28 1.42
CA GLN A 23 1.05 -3.63 1.65
C GLN A 23 -0.46 -3.75 1.42
N ILE A 24 -1.17 -2.61 1.46
CA ILE A 24 -2.59 -2.46 1.19
C ILE A 24 -2.94 -2.62 -0.32
N PHE A 25 -2.23 -1.93 -1.21
CA PHE A 25 -2.55 -1.97 -2.65
C PHE A 25 -1.90 -3.16 -3.36
N GLY A 26 -0.71 -3.59 -2.93
CA GLY A 26 0.02 -4.71 -3.56
C GLY A 26 -0.65 -6.07 -3.36
N SER A 27 -1.12 -6.38 -2.16
CA SER A 27 -1.87 -7.62 -1.83
C SER A 27 -3.18 -7.72 -2.61
N THR A 28 -3.84 -6.58 -2.83
CA THR A 28 -5.05 -6.44 -3.67
C THR A 28 -4.76 -6.77 -5.14
N TRP A 29 -3.66 -6.31 -5.72
CA TRP A 29 -3.32 -6.70 -7.09
C TRP A 29 -2.81 -8.14 -7.20
N LYS A 30 -2.10 -8.63 -6.17
CA LYS A 30 -1.59 -10.01 -6.11
C LYS A 30 -2.71 -11.06 -6.09
N PHE A 31 -3.82 -10.84 -5.37
CA PHE A 31 -4.94 -11.79 -5.40
C PHE A 31 -5.53 -11.96 -6.79
N ALA A 32 -5.61 -10.88 -7.57
CA ALA A 32 -6.18 -10.93 -8.92
C ALA A 32 -5.30 -11.79 -9.85
N THR A 33 -3.98 -11.70 -9.69
CA THR A 33 -3.02 -12.60 -10.36
C THR A 33 -3.08 -14.05 -9.87
N ASP A 34 -3.33 -14.30 -8.57
CA ASP A 34 -3.45 -15.65 -8.03
C ASP A 34 -4.72 -16.37 -8.54
N LEU A 35 -5.82 -15.62 -8.68
CA LEU A 35 -7.04 -16.08 -9.35
C LEU A 35 -6.80 -16.37 -10.84
N ALA A 36 -5.97 -15.57 -11.52
CA ALA A 36 -5.64 -15.75 -12.92
C ALA A 36 -4.66 -16.91 -13.18
N THR A 37 -3.83 -17.28 -12.18
CA THR A 37 -2.82 -18.34 -12.28
C THR A 37 -3.24 -19.67 -11.63
N GLY A 38 -4.43 -19.74 -11.02
CA GLY A 38 -5.00 -20.98 -10.49
C GLY A 38 -4.24 -21.54 -9.28
N GLN A 39 -3.61 -20.69 -8.47
CA GLN A 39 -2.88 -21.11 -7.27
C GLN A 39 -3.84 -21.62 -6.16
N PRO A 40 -3.40 -22.61 -5.36
CA PRO A 40 -4.19 -23.09 -4.22
C PRO A 40 -4.29 -22.01 -3.14
N ILE A 41 -5.51 -21.52 -2.91
CA ILE A 41 -5.83 -20.53 -1.87
C ILE A 41 -5.70 -21.14 -0.48
N THR A 42 -4.66 -20.74 0.27
CA THR A 42 -4.51 -21.11 1.68
C THR A 42 -5.29 -20.15 2.59
N PRO A 43 -5.69 -20.57 3.82
CA PRO A 43 -6.36 -19.69 4.77
C PRO A 43 -5.55 -18.43 5.12
N ALA A 44 -4.21 -18.55 5.12
CA ALA A 44 -3.31 -17.41 5.35
C ALA A 44 -3.37 -16.38 4.20
N THR A 45 -3.50 -16.85 2.95
CA THR A 45 -3.65 -16.00 1.77
C THR A 45 -4.95 -15.19 1.84
N ILE A 46 -6.03 -15.79 2.33
CA ILE A 46 -7.33 -15.11 2.45
C ILE A 46 -7.24 -13.93 3.42
N ILE A 47 -6.65 -14.13 4.59
CA ILE A 47 -6.58 -13.08 5.64
C ILE A 47 -5.72 -11.90 5.17
N ASN A 48 -4.54 -12.19 4.61
CA ASN A 48 -3.61 -11.17 4.12
C ASN A 48 -4.14 -10.42 2.89
N THR A 49 -5.11 -10.98 2.18
CA THR A 49 -5.78 -10.35 1.04
C THR A 49 -7.02 -9.57 1.45
N LEU A 50 -7.78 -10.06 2.43
CA LEU A 50 -9.10 -9.52 2.76
C LEU A 50 -9.01 -8.18 3.50
N ILE A 51 -8.12 -8.08 4.50
CA ILE A 51 -7.90 -6.84 5.27
C ILE A 51 -7.64 -5.66 4.33
N PRO A 52 -6.63 -5.71 3.44
CA PRO A 52 -6.27 -4.54 2.64
C PRO A 52 -7.34 -4.13 1.61
N ILE A 53 -8.10 -5.09 1.06
CA ILE A 53 -9.23 -4.80 0.17
C ILE A 53 -10.28 -3.94 0.89
N ILE A 54 -10.60 -4.27 2.14
CA ILE A 54 -11.60 -3.52 2.93
C ILE A 54 -11.10 -2.10 3.22
N PHE A 55 -9.81 -1.91 3.49
CA PHE A 55 -9.23 -0.57 3.69
C PHE A 55 -9.28 0.30 2.42
N ILE A 56 -9.05 -0.28 1.24
CA ILE A 56 -9.17 0.45 -0.05
C ILE A 56 -10.62 0.85 -0.29
N LEU A 57 -11.56 -0.08 -0.14
CA LEU A 57 -12.98 0.21 -0.31
C LEU A 57 -13.46 1.28 0.68
N ALA A 58 -13.03 1.19 1.94
CA ALA A 58 -13.33 2.21 2.95
C ALA A 58 -12.75 3.57 2.56
N GLY A 59 -11.51 3.63 2.05
CA GLY A 59 -10.88 4.85 1.56
C GLY A 59 -11.63 5.49 0.40
N ILE A 60 -12.08 4.69 -0.58
CA ILE A 60 -12.85 5.16 -1.74
C ILE A 60 -14.22 5.72 -1.29
N VAL A 61 -14.92 5.00 -0.41
CA VAL A 61 -16.22 5.45 0.12
C VAL A 61 -16.06 6.74 0.93
N LEU A 62 -15.01 6.83 1.75
CA LEU A 62 -14.69 8.03 2.51
C LEU A 62 -14.40 9.22 1.60
N LEU A 63 -13.60 9.02 0.55
CA LEU A 63 -13.33 10.06 -0.44
C LEU A 63 -14.62 10.54 -1.12
N ALA A 64 -15.51 9.63 -1.51
CA ALA A 64 -16.81 9.97 -2.10
C ALA A 64 -17.71 10.76 -1.14
N MET A 65 -17.74 10.39 0.15
CA MET A 65 -18.45 11.14 1.20
C MET A 65 -17.84 12.53 1.44
N LEU A 66 -16.51 12.64 1.42
CA LEU A 66 -15.81 13.91 1.59
C LEU A 66 -16.10 14.87 0.44
N VAL A 67 -16.03 14.39 -0.81
CA VAL A 67 -16.31 15.20 -2.01
C VAL A 67 -17.78 15.63 -2.03
N SER A 68 -18.72 14.71 -1.77
CA SER A 68 -20.15 15.05 -1.75
C SER A 68 -20.54 15.99 -0.60
N GLY A 69 -19.97 15.80 0.59
CA GLY A 69 -20.17 16.68 1.75
C GLY A 69 -19.55 18.07 1.55
N GLY A 70 -18.31 18.12 1.06
CA GLY A 70 -17.63 19.36 0.71
C GLY A 70 -18.38 20.16 -0.35
N PHE A 71 -18.73 19.51 -1.48
CA PHE A 71 -19.46 20.16 -2.56
C PHE A 71 -20.82 20.68 -2.11
N THR A 72 -21.50 19.98 -1.20
CA THR A 72 -22.77 20.43 -0.63
C THR A 72 -22.62 21.75 0.14
N ILE A 73 -21.57 21.92 0.97
CA ILE A 73 -21.32 23.19 1.67
C ILE A 73 -20.96 24.29 0.66
N PHE A 74 -20.10 24.00 -0.32
CA PHE A 74 -19.67 24.99 -1.32
C PHE A 74 -20.83 25.55 -2.15
N VAL A 75 -21.79 24.69 -2.55
CA VAL A 75 -22.95 25.11 -3.37
C VAL A 75 -24.10 25.69 -2.53
N SER A 76 -23.99 25.72 -1.20
CA SER A 76 -25.11 26.07 -0.30
C SER A 76 -25.56 27.54 -0.35
N ALA A 77 -24.83 28.44 -1.02
CA ALA A 77 -25.22 29.82 -1.35
C ALA A 77 -25.90 30.63 -0.20
N GLY A 78 -25.59 30.34 1.07
CA GLY A 78 -26.16 31.03 2.23
C GLY A 78 -27.40 30.39 2.88
N ASN A 79 -27.86 29.21 2.43
CA ASN A 79 -28.93 28.49 3.11
C ASN A 79 -28.38 27.75 4.37
N PRO A 80 -28.81 28.12 5.59
CA PRO A 80 -28.26 27.56 6.84
C PRO A 80 -28.55 26.06 7.01
N GLU A 81 -29.60 25.53 6.39
CA GLU A 81 -29.97 24.12 6.51
C GLU A 81 -29.03 23.21 5.72
N LYS A 82 -28.64 23.66 4.51
CA LYS A 82 -27.67 22.95 3.66
C LYS A 82 -26.25 23.03 4.25
N ILE A 83 -25.90 24.17 4.84
CA ILE A 83 -24.65 24.34 5.60
C ILE A 83 -24.63 23.39 6.80
N LYS A 84 -25.68 23.35 7.62
CA LYS A 84 -25.74 22.46 8.80
C LYS A 84 -25.64 20.98 8.41
N LYS A 85 -26.33 20.58 7.34
CA LYS A 85 -26.26 19.21 6.81
C LYS A 85 -24.88 18.88 6.26
N GLY A 86 -24.29 19.78 5.49
CA GLY A 86 -22.95 19.61 4.93
C GLY A 86 -21.87 19.54 6.02
N THR A 87 -21.94 20.39 7.04
CA THR A 87 -21.00 20.36 8.17
C THR A 87 -21.06 19.01 8.91
N GLY A 88 -22.25 18.46 9.13
CA GLY A 88 -22.41 17.12 9.72
C GLY A 88 -21.82 15.99 8.87
N MET A 89 -21.83 16.16 7.55
CA MET A 89 -21.22 15.21 6.60
C MET A 89 -19.68 15.33 6.57
N ILE A 90 -19.16 16.55 6.67
CA ILE A 90 -17.71 16.77 6.74
C ILE A 90 -17.13 16.27 8.06
N THR A 91 -17.81 16.51 9.19
CA THR A 91 -17.32 16.01 10.49
C THR A 91 -17.30 14.49 10.55
N SER A 92 -18.31 13.80 10.02
CA SER A 92 -18.30 12.34 9.94
C SER A 92 -17.20 11.81 9.02
N ALA A 93 -16.95 12.45 7.88
CA ALA A 93 -15.84 12.10 6.99
C ALA A 93 -14.47 12.33 7.65
N LEU A 94 -14.30 13.44 8.39
CA LEU A 94 -13.07 13.73 9.13
C LEU A 94 -12.82 12.73 10.26
N ILE A 95 -13.87 12.30 10.97
CA ILE A 95 -13.74 11.26 12.01
C ILE A 95 -13.28 9.94 11.39
N GLY A 96 -13.84 9.54 10.26
CA GLY A 96 -13.38 8.35 9.52
C GLY A 96 -11.93 8.46 9.09
N PHE A 97 -11.51 9.63 8.61
CA PHE A 97 -10.13 9.88 8.18
C PHE A 97 -9.17 9.82 9.37
N LEU A 98 -9.57 10.41 10.50
CA LEU A 98 -8.79 10.42 11.73
C LEU A 98 -8.57 9.00 12.27
N ILE A 99 -9.55 8.10 12.15
CA ILE A 99 -9.41 6.70 12.57
C ILE A 99 -8.34 5.98 11.73
N ILE A 100 -8.36 6.14 10.41
CA ILE A 100 -7.36 5.54 9.52
C ILE A 100 -5.97 6.10 9.80
N PHE A 101 -5.89 7.42 10.01
CA PHE A 101 -4.65 8.10 10.37
C PHE A 101 -4.09 7.61 11.71
N ALA A 102 -4.93 7.49 12.73
CA ALA A 102 -4.53 6.97 14.04
C ALA A 102 -4.07 5.50 13.97
N ALA A 103 -4.76 4.66 13.17
CA ALA A 103 -4.36 3.27 12.96
C ALA A 103 -2.96 3.15 12.36
N TYR A 104 -2.62 4.00 11.37
CA TYR A 104 -1.28 4.02 10.78
C TYR A 104 -0.21 4.38 11.81
N TRP A 105 -0.44 5.43 12.61
CA TRP A 105 0.49 5.83 13.66
C TRP A 105 0.70 4.76 14.72
N ILE A 106 -0.36 4.02 15.10
CA ILE A 106 -0.24 2.91 16.04
C ILE A 106 0.64 1.80 15.45
N ILE A 107 0.45 1.42 14.19
CA ILE A 107 1.24 0.36 13.56
C ILE A 107 2.70 0.79 13.39
N GLU A 108 2.97 2.05 13.07
CA GLU A 108 4.32 2.61 12.99
C GLU A 108 5.05 2.53 14.33
N LEU A 109 4.39 2.92 15.42
CA LEU A 109 4.94 2.83 16.76
C LEU A 109 5.19 1.38 17.19
N LEU A 110 4.30 0.45 16.80
CA LEU A 110 4.50 -0.97 17.05
C LEU A 110 5.72 -1.52 16.29
N GLN A 111 5.95 -1.12 15.05
CA GLN A 111 7.12 -1.56 14.28
C GLN A 111 8.44 -1.11 14.89
N ILE A 112 8.51 0.17 15.30
CA ILE A 112 9.70 0.74 15.96
C ILE A 112 9.99 0.03 17.29
N THR A 113 8.93 -0.30 18.04
CA THR A 113 9.08 -0.87 19.39
C THR A 113 9.31 -2.39 19.39
N PHE A 114 8.70 -3.12 18.46
CA PHE A 114 8.79 -4.57 18.37
C PHE A 114 9.84 -5.08 17.39
N GLY A 115 10.50 -4.21 16.60
CA GLY A 115 11.56 -4.59 15.67
C GLY A 115 11.12 -5.54 14.55
N ILE A 116 9.81 -5.71 14.37
CA ILE A 116 9.19 -6.57 13.37
C ILE A 116 8.49 -5.64 12.37
N ASN A 117 9.02 -5.62 11.14
CA ASN A 117 8.48 -4.81 10.04
C ASN A 117 7.33 -5.57 9.37
N ILE A 118 6.11 -5.16 9.65
CA ILE A 118 4.86 -5.68 9.06
C ILE A 118 4.31 -4.77 7.95
N LEU A 119 4.74 -3.51 7.92
CA LEU A 119 4.55 -2.57 6.83
C LEU A 119 5.96 -2.16 6.39
N GLY A 120 6.34 -2.23 5.12
CA GLY A 120 7.72 -1.88 4.74
C GLY A 120 8.06 -0.45 5.16
N THR A 121 8.93 -0.26 6.16
CA THR A 121 10.31 0.26 6.03
C THR A 121 10.90 0.54 7.41
N PRO A 122 12.11 0.05 7.71
CA PRO A 122 12.83 0.48 8.90
C PRO A 122 13.38 1.92 8.70
N PRO A 123 13.31 2.81 9.70
CA PRO A 123 14.14 4.01 9.71
C PRO A 123 15.61 3.57 9.83
N ALA A 124 16.41 3.86 8.80
CA ALA A 124 17.82 3.46 8.76
C ALA A 124 18.61 4.12 9.89
N PRO A 125 19.45 3.37 10.63
CA PRO A 125 20.53 3.96 11.42
C PRO A 125 21.44 4.78 10.49
N PRO A 126 22.04 5.92 10.93
CA PRO A 126 22.98 6.66 10.09
C PRO A 126 24.15 5.76 9.67
N THR A 127 24.24 5.48 8.36
CA THR A 127 25.22 4.55 7.78
C THR A 127 26.59 5.21 7.59
N PRO A 128 27.69 4.53 7.94
CA PRO A 128 29.03 4.91 7.47
C PRO A 128 29.13 4.84 5.94
N PRO A 129 29.86 5.75 5.26
CA PRO A 129 30.01 5.74 3.81
C PRO A 129 30.68 4.45 3.29
N ALA A 130 30.06 3.80 2.30
CA ALA A 130 30.53 2.54 1.72
C ALA A 130 31.72 2.71 0.75
N PRO A 131 32.71 1.79 0.75
CA PRO A 131 33.80 1.77 -0.22
C PRO A 131 33.35 1.24 -1.62
N PRO A 132 33.96 1.71 -2.72
CA PRO A 132 33.38 1.64 -4.07
C PRO A 132 33.51 0.30 -4.87
N PHE A 133 33.85 -0.86 -4.28
CA PHE A 133 34.32 -2.02 -5.07
C PHE A 133 33.52 -3.35 -5.06
N CYS A 134 32.31 -3.44 -4.50
CA CYS A 134 31.53 -4.70 -4.49
C CYS A 134 30.28 -4.68 -5.37
N ARG A 135 30.40 -4.19 -6.62
CA ARG A 135 29.29 -4.10 -7.58
C ARG A 135 29.56 -4.97 -8.81
N TYR A 136 29.66 -6.30 -8.62
CA TYR A 136 29.21 -7.39 -9.53
C TYR A 136 29.69 -8.78 -8.99
N PRO A 137 28.83 -9.81 -8.84
CA PRO A 137 29.25 -11.21 -8.63
C PRO A 137 29.82 -11.81 -9.94
N PRO A 138 30.76 -12.81 -9.93
CA PRO A 138 30.85 -13.94 -8.99
C PRO A 138 32.14 -13.97 -8.17
N CYS A 139 32.03 -14.16 -6.84
CA CYS A 139 33.18 -14.51 -6.01
C CYS A 139 33.36 -16.04 -5.99
N PRO A 140 34.58 -16.55 -6.23
CA PRO A 140 34.87 -17.99 -6.30
C PRO A 140 34.63 -18.71 -4.96
N THR A 141 34.10 -19.93 -5.06
CA THR A 141 33.85 -20.85 -3.94
C THR A 141 35.17 -21.24 -3.25
N PRO A 142 35.21 -21.34 -1.90
CA PRO A 142 36.38 -21.85 -1.19
C PRO A 142 36.56 -23.35 -1.44
N ILE A 143 37.80 -23.77 -1.71
CA ILE A 143 38.27 -25.17 -1.62
C ILE A 143 38.75 -25.42 -0.19
#